data_AF-A0A371J0E9-F1
#
_entry.id   AF-A0A371J0E9-F1
#
_cell.length_a   1.000
_cell.length_b   1.000
_cell.length_c   1.000
_cell.angle_alpha   90.00
_cell.angle_beta   90.00
_cell.angle_gamma   90.00
#
_symmetry.space_group_name_H-M   'P 1'
#
loop_
_entity.id
_entity.type
_entity.pdbx_description
1 polymer ?
#
loop_
_entity_poly.entity_id
_entity_poly.type
_entity_poly.pdbx_seq_one_letter_code
_entity_poly.pdbx_strand_id
1 'polypeptide(L)' 'MKILVVGGGGREHAICWKLNNEKNVEKIYCAPGNPGIAKVAECV' A
#
# COMPACT_ATOMS: atom_id res chain seq x y z
N MET A 1 1.48 -2.32 12.90
CA MET A 1 0.23 -1.52 12.74
C MET A 1 -0.38 -1.75 11.36
N LYS A 2 -1.71 -1.66 11.24
CA LYS A 2 -2.43 -1.77 9.96
C LYS A 2 -2.67 -0.39 9.37
N ILE A 3 -2.39 -0.21 8.08
CA ILE A 3 -2.45 1.08 7.38
C ILE A 3 -3.38 0.97 6.18
N LEU A 4 -4.19 2.01 5.93
CA LEU A 4 -4.98 2.16 4.72
C LEU A 4 -4.45 3.36 3.90
N VAL A 5 -4.15 3.14 2.63
CA VAL A 5 -3.74 4.18 1.66
C VAL A 5 -4.89 4.40 0.68
N VAL A 6 -5.33 5.65 0.50
CA VAL A 6 -6.44 5.98 -0.41
C VAL A 6 -5.90 6.52 -1.72
N GLY A 7 -6.30 5.87 -2.82
CA GLY A 7 -5.93 6.19 -4.20
C GLY A 7 -5.41 4.96 -4.95
N GLY A 8 -4.97 5.18 -6.19
CA GLY A 8 -4.53 4.10 -7.09
C GLY A 8 -3.51 4.57 -8.12
N GLY A 9 -2.86 5.71 -7.89
CA GLY A 9 -1.84 6.27 -8.78
C GLY A 9 -0.42 5.84 -8.41
N GLY A 10 0.55 6.40 -9.13
CA GLY A 10 1.97 6.14 -8.85
C GLY A 10 2.44 6.64 -7.48
N ARG A 11 1.82 7.73 -6.97
CA ARG A 11 2.12 8.27 -5.64
C ARG A 11 1.76 7.28 -4.54
N GLU A 12 0.56 6.71 -4.61
CA GLU A 12 0.10 5.73 -3.61
C GLU A 12 0.92 4.45 -3.68
N HIS A 13 1.37 4.06 -4.88
CA HIS A 13 2.31 2.96 -5.03
C HIS A 13 3.66 3.22 -4.34
N ALA A 14 4.26 4.40 -4.52
CA ALA A 14 5.51 4.74 -3.84
C ALA A 14 5.36 4.73 -2.30
N ILE A 15 4.22 5.23 -1.79
CA ILE A 15 3.89 5.20 -0.36
C ILE A 15 3.76 3.75 0.14
N CYS A 16 2.97 2.90 -0.54
CA CYS A 16 2.82 1.49 -0.17
C CYS A 16 4.15 0.74 -0.21
N TRP A 17 4.96 0.97 -1.24
CA TRP A 17 6.29 0.37 -1.37
C TRP A 17 7.20 0.74 -0.19
N LYS A 18 7.24 2.01 0.21
CA LYS A 18 8.07 2.42 1.35
C LYS A 18 7.57 1.84 2.67
N LEU A 19 6.26 1.87 2.91
CA LEU A 19 5.63 1.31 4.12
C LEU A 19 5.84 -0.20 4.24
N ASN A 20 5.86 -0.93 3.12
CA ASN A 20 6.06 -2.38 3.11
C ASN A 20 7.47 -2.81 3.58
N ASN A 21 8.42 -1.88 3.67
CA ASN A 21 9.78 -2.12 4.15
C ASN A 21 9.98 -1.78 5.64
N GLU A 22 8.95 -1.31 6.34
CA GLU A 22 9.07 -0.86 7.73
C GLU A 22 8.74 -1.99 8.72
N LYS A 23 9.63 -2.23 9.70
CA LYS A 23 9.48 -3.33 10.68
C LYS A 23 8.22 -3.23 11.55
N ASN A 24 7.68 -2.03 11.72
CA ASN A 24 6.52 -1.76 12.58
C ASN A 24 5.19 -1.80 11.82
N VAL A 25 5.21 -2.02 10.49
CA VAL A 25 4.02 -2.16 9.66
C VAL A 25 3.64 -3.64 9.57
N GLU A 26 2.40 -3.94 9.95
CA GLU A 26 1.87 -5.30 9.97
C GLU A 26 1.16 -5.63 8.66
N LYS A 27 0.36 -4.69 8.15
CA LYS A 27 -0.41 -4.87 6.92
C LYS A 27 -0.75 -3.53 6.29
N ILE A 28 -0.74 -3.49 4.96
CA ILE A 28 -1.12 -2.32 4.17
C ILE A 28 -2.31 -2.70 3.31
N TYR A 29 -3.36 -1.89 3.38
CA TYR A 29 -4.48 -1.91 2.48
C TYR A 29 -4.41 -0.69 1.57
N CYS A 30 -4.88 -0.80 0.33
CA CYS A 30 -5.02 0.33 -0.57
C CYS A 30 -6.38 0.30 -1.28
N ALA A 31 -7.09 1.44 -1.29
CA ALA A 31 -8.42 1.55 -1.89
C ALA A 31 -8.46 2.69 -2.93
N PRO A 32 -8.78 2.44 -4.21
CA PRO A 32 -9.01 1.14 -4.84
C PRO A 32 -7.70 0.37 -5.19
N GLY A 33 -6.55 1.04 -5.12
CA GLY A 33 -5.28 0.45 -5.54
C GLY A 33 -5.12 0.28 -7.06
N ASN A 34 -4.06 -0.43 -7.48
CA ASN A 34 -3.77 -0.78 -8.88
C ASN A 34 -2.91 -2.06 -8.93
N PRO A 35 -2.65 -2.67 -10.11
CA PRO A 35 -1.86 -3.90 -10.22
C PRO A 35 -0.40 -3.81 -9.73
N GLY A 36 0.18 -2.62 -9.69
CA GLY A 36 1.49 -2.38 -9.08
C GLY A 36 1.41 -2.42 -7.55
N ILE A 37 0.42 -1.73 -6.98
CA ILE A 37 0.16 -1.70 -5.54
C ILE A 37 -0.17 -3.09 -4.99
N ALA A 38 -0.89 -3.92 -5.74
CA ALA A 38 -1.22 -5.29 -5.37
C ALA A 38 0.00 -6.20 -5.11
N LYS A 39 1.21 -5.77 -5.51
CA LYS A 39 2.48 -6.48 -5.23
C LYS A 39 3.05 -6.16 -3.85
N VAL A 40 2.60 -5.08 -3.20
CA VAL A 40 3.16 -4.54 -1.95
C VAL A 40 2.10 -4.16 -0.91
N ALA A 41 0.81 -4.25 -1.23
CA ALA A 41 -0.33 -4.01 -0.35
C ALA A 41 -1.55 -4.79 -0.84
N GLU A 42 -2.54 -4.99 0.03
CA GLU A 42 -3.83 -5.59 -0.33
C GLU A 42 -4.77 -4.52 -0.92
N CYS A 43 -5.19 -4.68 -2.17
CA CYS A 43 -6.16 -3.77 -2.79
C CYS A 43 -7.59 -4.15 -2.39
N VAL A 44 -8.37 -3.16 -1.91
CA VAL A 44 -9.77 -3.30 -1.46
C VAL A 44 -10.71 -2.32 -2.16
#